data_AF-A0A5N9GSF8-F1
#
_entry.id   AF-A0A5N9GSF8-F1
#
_cell.length_a   1.000
_cell.length_b   1.000
_cell.length_c   1.000
_cell.angle_alpha   90.00
_cell.angle_beta   90.00
_cell.angle_gamma   90.00
#
_symmetry.space_group_name_H-M   'P 1'
#
loop_
_entity.id
_entity.type
_entity.pdbx_description
1 polymer ?
#
loop_
_entity_poly.entity_id
_entity_poly.type
_entity_poly.pdbx_seq_one_letter_code
_entity_poly.pdbx_strand_id
1 'polypeptide(L)' 'MDIAILTLFPDMFTGPFSESMLKRAQERGLLSIHL' A
#
# COMPACT_ATOMS: atom_id res chain seq x y z
N MET A 1 -3.30 10.21 -3.37
CA MET A 1 -2.60 9.60 -4.52
C MET A 1 -3.04 8.16 -4.60
N ASP A 2 -3.43 7.71 -5.79
CA ASP A 2 -4.01 6.39 -6.01
C ASP A 2 -3.06 5.53 -6.83
N ILE A 3 -2.81 4.32 -6.35
CA ILE A 3 -1.92 3.35 -6.97
C ILE A 3 -2.66 2.03 -7.12
N ALA A 4 -2.68 1.48 -8.34
CA ALA A 4 -3.18 0.14 -8.62
C ALA A 4 -2.02 -0.75 -9.05
N ILE A 5 -1.92 -1.94 -8.45
CA ILE A 5 -0.83 -2.89 -8.69
C ILE A 5 -1.45 -4.21 -9.13
N LEU A 6 -1.23 -4.58 -10.39
CA LEU A 6 -1.63 -5.89 -10.90
C LEU A 6 -0.48 -6.87 -10.74
N THR A 7 -0.67 -7.91 -9.94
CA THR A 7 0.35 -8.93 -9.63
C THR A 7 -0.29 -10.31 -9.48
N LEU A 8 0.50 -11.36 -9.71
CA LEU A 8 0.10 -12.75 -9.40
C LEU A 8 0.32 -13.11 -7.92
N PHE A 9 1.01 -12.25 -7.17
CA PHE A 9 1.43 -12.52 -5.79
C PHE A 9 1.10 -11.32 -4.88
N PRO A 10 -0.17 -11.10 -4.48
CA PRO A 10 -0.55 -9.96 -3.65
C PRO A 10 0.04 -10.01 -2.24
N ASP A 11 0.22 -11.21 -1.68
CA ASP A 11 0.63 -11.40 -0.29
C ASP A 11 2.04 -10.86 0.02
N MET A 12 2.91 -10.75 -0.99
CA MET A 12 4.26 -10.19 -0.80
C MET A 12 4.25 -8.71 -0.37
N PHE A 13 3.14 -8.01 -0.59
CA PHE A 13 3.01 -6.58 -0.35
C PHE A 13 2.38 -6.22 1.00
N THR A 14 1.85 -7.19 1.76
CA THR A 14 1.23 -6.94 3.08
C THR A 14 2.21 -6.33 4.08
N GLY A 15 3.45 -6.83 4.14
CA GLY A 15 4.49 -6.27 5.00
C GLY A 15 4.90 -4.86 4.58
N PRO A 16 5.42 -4.66 3.35
CA PRO A 16 5.91 -3.35 2.91
C PRO A 16 4.88 -2.20 3.01
N PHE A 17 3.60 -2.46 2.76
CA PHE A 17 2.57 -1.41 2.80
C PHE A 17 2.11 -1.07 4.23
N SER A 18 2.27 -1.98 5.17
CA SER A 18 1.84 -1.78 6.57
C SER A 18 2.93 -1.19 7.47
N GLU A 19 4.07 -0.78 6.92
CA GLU A 19 5.22 -0.31 7.69
C GLU A 19 5.61 1.14 7.38
N SER A 20 6.26 1.78 8.37
CA SER A 20 6.96 3.06 8.23
C SER A 20 6.12 4.19 7.57
N MET A 21 6.65 4.85 6.53
CA MET A 21 6.04 6.02 5.88
C MET A 21 4.78 5.68 5.09
N LEU A 22 4.70 4.50 4.48
CA LEU A 22 3.55 4.10 3.67
C LEU A 22 2.32 3.93 4.56
N LYS A 23 2.46 3.24 5.69
CA LYS A 23 1.41 3.16 6.70
C LYS A 23 0.95 4.54 7.17
N ARG A 24 1.88 5.43 7.54
CA ARG A 24 1.53 6.79 7.98
C ARG A 24 0.83 7.60 6.89
N ALA A 25 1.20 7.42 5.63
CA ALA A 25 0.56 8.09 4.49
C ALA A 25 -0.88 7.57 4.28
N GLN A 26 -1.10 6.27 4.41
CA GLN A 26 -2.43 5.66 4.37
C GLN A 26 -3.30 6.12 5.55
N GLU A 27 -2.77 6.13 6.78
CA GLU A 27 -3.47 6.62 7.98
C GLU A 27 -3.87 8.09 7.87
N ARG A 28 -3.06 8.91 7.18
CA ARG A 28 -3.33 10.33 6.91
C ARG A 28 -4.19 10.56 5.66
N GLY A 29 -4.63 9.50 4.98
CA GLY A 29 -5.45 9.59 3.76
C GLY A 29 -4.71 10.19 2.55
N LEU A 30 -3.37 10.23 2.58
CA LEU A 30 -2.55 10.79 1.50
C LEU A 30 -2.30 9.76 0.37
N LEU A 31 -2.42 8.48 0.69
CA LEU A 31 -2.13 7.35 -0.18
C LEU A 31 -3.22 6.28 -0.10
N SER A 32 -3.72 5.85 -1.26
CA SER A 32 -4.59 4.69 -1.43
C SER A 32 -3.90 3.68 -2.35
N ILE A 33 -3.82 2.43 -1.91
CA ILE A 33 -3.21 1.33 -2.67
C ILE A 33 -4.26 0.25 -2.91
N HIS A 34 -4.43 -0.11 -4.17
CA HIS A 34 -5.31 -1.17 -4.63
C HIS A 34 -4.46 -2.30 -5.20
N LEU A 35 -4.55 -3.47 -4.58
CA LEU A 35 -3.92 -4.72 -5.00
C LEU A 35 -4.93 -5.59 -5.77
#